data_AF-A0A3E0MDZ1-F1
#
_entry.id   AF-A0A3E0MDZ1-F1
#
_cell.length_a   1.000
_cell.length_b   1.000
_cell.length_c   1.000
_cell.angle_alpha   90.00
_cell.angle_beta   90.00
_cell.angle_gamma   90.00
#
_symmetry.space_group_name_H-M   'P 1'
#
loop_
_entity.id
_entity.type
_entity.pdbx_description
1 polymer ?
#
loop_
_entity_poly.entity_id
_entity_poly.type
_entity_poly.pdbx_seq_one_letter_code
_entity_poly.pdbx_strand_id
1 'polypeptide(L)'
;MLSQVSRSLETISEKQVQSNLAAATSILAGLVLNRETIKKILRSDIMRESVIYQDILEEGREEGEEKGLQKGRQEGLQEGKEEKARQIALKMLSAGFPIPEIARFTDLSPATIEELQSRDD
;
A
#
# COMPACT_ATOMS: atom_id res chain seq x y z
N MET A 1 -11.02 24.03 -24.53
CA MET A 1 -9.57 24.23 -24.52
C MET A 1 -8.80 22.90 -24.47
N LEU A 2 -8.92 22.06 -23.42
CA LEU A 2 -8.16 20.80 -23.34
C LEU A 2 -8.39 19.83 -24.52
N SER A 3 -9.63 19.71 -25.01
CA SER A 3 -9.94 18.88 -26.19
C SER A 3 -9.27 19.38 -27.48
N GLN A 4 -9.03 20.69 -27.60
CA GLN A 4 -8.28 21.24 -28.74
C GLN A 4 -6.80 20.91 -28.60
N VAL A 5 -6.24 21.05 -27.39
CA VAL A 5 -4.86 20.65 -27.09
C VAL A 5 -4.64 19.17 -27.41
N SER A 6 -5.56 18.28 -27.00
CA SER A 6 -5.48 16.86 -27.32
C SER A 6 -5.38 16.59 -28.82
N ARG A 7 -6.20 17.28 -29.64
CA ARG A 7 -6.16 17.13 -31.10
C ARG A 7 -4.84 17.64 -31.69
N SER A 8 -4.31 18.75 -31.19
CA SER A 8 -3.00 19.24 -31.62
C SER A 8 -1.87 18.26 -31.27
N LEU A 9 -1.94 17.60 -30.11
CA LEU A 9 -0.96 16.57 -29.73
C LEU A 9 -0.99 15.39 -30.72
N GLU A 10 -2.17 14.97 -31.18
CA GLU A 10 -2.31 13.88 -32.16
C GLU A 10 -1.66 14.17 -33.52
N THR A 11 -1.49 15.46 -33.88
CA THR A 11 -0.82 15.87 -35.14
C THR A 11 0.70 15.82 -35.10
N ILE A 12 1.31 15.60 -33.92
CA ILE A 12 2.76 15.54 -33.76
C ILE A 12 3.27 14.19 -34.27
N SER A 13 4.16 14.21 -35.26
CA SER A 13 4.74 13.01 -35.88
C SER A 13 5.82 12.36 -35.02
N GLU A 14 6.61 13.16 -34.31
CA GLU A 14 7.66 12.65 -33.43
C GLU A 14 7.07 12.11 -32.14
N LYS A 15 7.08 10.79 -32.02
CA LYS A 15 6.44 10.06 -30.91
C LYS A 15 6.94 10.50 -29.54
N GLN A 16 8.26 10.70 -29.37
CA GLN A 16 8.83 11.11 -28.09
C GLN A 16 8.34 12.50 -27.66
N VAL A 17 8.29 13.45 -28.59
CA VAL A 17 7.79 14.81 -28.33
C VAL A 17 6.30 14.76 -28.01
N GLN A 18 5.52 13.99 -28.78
CA GLN A 18 4.10 13.79 -28.54
C GLN A 18 3.84 13.24 -27.13
N SER A 19 4.55 12.18 -26.73
CA SER A 19 4.43 11.56 -25.42
C SER A 19 4.80 12.51 -24.29
N ASN A 20 5.91 13.23 -24.42
CA ASN A 20 6.35 14.20 -23.41
C ASN A 20 5.35 15.34 -23.23
N LEU A 21 4.81 15.90 -24.32
CA LEU A 21 3.82 16.97 -24.26
C LEU A 21 2.47 16.48 -23.73
N ALA A 22 2.06 15.25 -24.07
CA ALA A 22 0.85 14.65 -23.51
C ALA A 22 0.96 14.46 -21.98
N ALA A 23 2.12 14.00 -21.50
CA ALA A 23 2.40 13.86 -20.08
C ALA A 23 2.36 15.21 -19.36
N ALA A 24 3.10 16.21 -19.85
CA ALA A 24 3.12 17.56 -19.29
C ALA A 24 1.72 18.21 -19.28
N THR A 25 0.96 18.06 -20.38
CA THR A 25 -0.40 18.57 -20.49
C THR A 25 -1.32 17.91 -19.46
N SER A 26 -1.20 16.60 -19.25
CA SER A 26 -2.02 15.90 -18.26
C SER A 26 -1.68 16.29 -16.82
N ILE A 27 -0.40 16.51 -16.52
CA ILE A 27 0.05 17.01 -15.21
C ILE A 27 -0.56 18.39 -14.96
N LEU A 28 -0.44 19.32 -15.91
CA LEU A 28 -0.99 20.67 -15.80
C LEU A 28 -2.52 20.66 -15.72
N ALA A 29 -3.19 19.84 -16.54
CA ALA A 29 -4.64 19.68 -16.50
C ALA A 29 -5.09 19.12 -15.15
N GLY A 30 -4.30 18.23 -14.52
CA GLY A 30 -4.54 17.67 -13.20
C GLY A 30 -4.58 18.69 -12.06
N LEU A 31 -4.00 19.88 -12.24
CA LEU A 31 -4.04 20.94 -11.24
C LEU A 31 -5.40 21.63 -11.14
N VAL A 32 -6.24 21.52 -12.17
CA VAL A 32 -7.52 22.24 -12.26
C VAL A 32 -8.70 21.30 -12.51
N LEU A 33 -8.48 20.19 -13.20
CA LEU A 33 -9.51 19.27 -13.63
C LEU A 33 -9.42 17.93 -12.90
N ASN A 34 -10.56 17.28 -12.72
CA ASN A 34 -10.59 15.94 -12.16
C ASN A 34 -10.07 14.87 -13.13
N ARG A 35 -9.68 13.73 -12.54
CA ARG A 35 -9.08 12.60 -13.24
C ARG A 35 -9.97 12.04 -14.35
N GLU A 36 -11.28 11.97 -14.11
CA GLU A 36 -12.26 11.41 -15.05
C GLU A 36 -12.37 12.28 -16.31
N THR A 37 -12.35 13.61 -16.14
CA THR A 37 -12.40 14.57 -17.25
C THR A 37 -11.14 14.49 -18.10
N ILE A 38 -9.97 14.39 -17.46
CA ILE A 38 -8.69 14.26 -18.15
C ILE A 38 -8.65 12.94 -18.93
N LYS A 39 -9.04 11.82 -18.32
CA LYS A 39 -9.05 10.49 -18.99
C LYS A 39 -9.98 10.40 -20.19
N LYS A 40 -11.08 11.17 -20.21
CA LYS A 40 -12.00 11.23 -21.36
C LYS A 40 -11.41 11.99 -22.55
N ILE A 41 -10.44 12.87 -22.30
CA ILE A 41 -9.90 13.79 -23.31
C ILE A 41 -8.49 13.36 -23.73
N LEU A 42 -7.59 13.13 -22.77
CA LEU A 42 -6.20 12.77 -23.00
C LEU A 42 -6.00 11.27 -22.85
N ARG A 43 -5.48 10.67 -23.92
CA ARG A 43 -5.18 9.25 -24.04
C ARG A 43 -3.95 8.87 -23.21
N SER A 44 -4.16 8.01 -22.20
CA SER A 44 -3.10 7.64 -21.25
C SER A 44 -1.99 6.79 -21.85
N ASP A 45 -2.27 6.04 -22.92
CA ASP A 45 -1.30 5.25 -23.68
C ASP A 45 -0.21 6.12 -24.32
N ILE A 46 -0.55 7.31 -24.82
CA ILE A 46 0.41 8.23 -25.44
C ILE A 46 1.44 8.71 -24.42
N MET A 47 1.02 8.98 -23.19
CA MET A 47 1.88 9.50 -22.13
C MET A 47 2.90 8.48 -21.62
N ARG A 48 2.61 7.17 -21.74
CA ARG A 48 3.43 6.12 -21.12
C ARG A 48 4.86 6.10 -21.66
N GLU A 49 5.12 6.63 -22.84
CA GLU A 49 6.48 6.69 -23.39
C GLU A 49 7.25 7.95 -22.97
N SER A 50 6.62 8.83 -22.20
CA SER A 50 7.32 9.99 -21.64
C SER A 50 8.26 9.56 -20.53
N VAL A 51 9.49 10.06 -20.57
CA VAL A 51 10.49 9.88 -19.50
C VAL A 51 9.93 10.38 -18.17
N ILE A 52 9.35 11.59 -18.14
CA ILE A 52 8.75 12.16 -16.93
C ILE A 52 7.60 11.30 -16.38
N TYR A 53 6.80 10.68 -17.26
CA TYR A 53 5.74 9.78 -16.80
C TYR A 53 6.32 8.49 -16.18
N GLN A 54 7.41 7.97 -16.73
CA GLN A 54 8.10 6.80 -16.18
C GLN A 54 8.75 7.13 -14.83
N ASP A 55 9.41 8.28 -14.70
CA ASP A 55 10.02 8.72 -13.45
C ASP A 55 8.98 8.84 -12.33
N ILE A 56 7.83 9.47 -12.60
CA ILE A 56 6.71 9.57 -11.63
C ILE A 56 6.16 8.17 -11.27
N LEU A 57 6.10 7.26 -12.24
CA LEU A 57 5.62 5.90 -12.00
C LEU A 57 6.62 5.09 -11.17
N GLU A 58 7.92 5.30 -11.38
CA GLU A 58 9.00 4.67 -10.62
C GLU A 58 9.00 5.17 -9.17
N GLU A 59 8.99 6.48 -8.95
CA GLU A 59 8.87 7.09 -7.61
C GLU A 59 7.64 6.54 -6.86
N GLY A 60 6.49 6.47 -7.54
CA GLY A 60 5.27 5.89 -6.94
C GLY A 60 5.37 4.39 -6.62
N ARG A 61 6.19 3.63 -7.36
CA ARG A 61 6.46 2.21 -7.05
C ARG A 61 7.40 2.07 -5.87
N GLU A 62 8.48 2.83 -5.84
CA GLU A 62 9.44 2.85 -4.72
C GLU A 62 8.75 3.21 -3.41
N GLU A 63 7.94 4.28 -3.40
CA GLU A 63 7.13 4.64 -2.24
C GLU A 63 6.16 3.52 -1.83
N GLY A 64 5.55 2.87 -2.81
CA GLY A 64 4.61 1.76 -2.58
C GLY A 64 5.29 0.54 -1.95
N GLU A 65 6.47 0.19 -2.45
CA GLU A 65 7.30 -0.90 -1.93
C GLU A 65 7.80 -0.60 -0.52
N GLU A 66 8.29 0.62 -0.27
CA GLU A 66 8.75 1.03 1.06
C GLU A 66 7.62 0.97 2.09
N LYS A 67 6.46 1.56 1.78
CA LYS A 67 5.27 1.52 2.65
C LYS A 67 4.79 0.09 2.87
N GLY A 68 4.79 -0.73 1.81
CA GLY A 68 4.43 -2.14 1.88
C GLY A 68 5.35 -2.94 2.79
N LEU A 69 6.66 -2.77 2.65
CA LEU A 69 7.67 -3.43 3.47
C LEU A 69 7.59 -2.99 4.94
N GLN A 70 7.42 -1.70 5.19
CA GLN A 70 7.29 -1.16 6.55
C GLN A 70 6.05 -1.72 7.25
N LYS A 71 4.90 -1.71 6.56
CA LYS A 71 3.65 -2.25 7.08
C LYS A 71 3.76 -3.76 7.35
N GLY A 72 4.24 -4.53 6.37
CA GLY A 72 4.43 -5.98 6.53
C GLY A 72 5.39 -6.34 7.66
N ARG A 73 6.47 -5.55 7.84
CA ARG A 73 7.40 -5.74 8.97
C ARG A 73 6.75 -5.45 10.32
N GLN A 74 5.91 -4.41 10.42
CA GLN A 74 5.21 -4.09 11.66
C GLN A 74 4.16 -5.16 12.01
N GLU A 75 3.35 -5.55 11.03
CA GLU A 75 2.34 -6.60 11.19
C GLU A 75 3.01 -7.93 11.59
N GLY A 76 4.04 -8.37 10.85
CA GLY A 76 4.76 -9.60 11.17
C GLY A 76 5.46 -9.58 12.53
N LEU A 77 5.96 -8.42 12.98
CA LEU A 77 6.54 -8.29 14.32
C LEU A 77 5.46 -8.39 15.41
N GLN A 78 4.28 -7.80 15.18
CA GLN A 78 3.17 -7.85 16.13
C GLN A 78 2.60 -9.27 16.23
N GLU A 79 2.31 -9.91 15.08
CA GLU A 79 1.87 -11.29 15.02
C GLU A 79 2.87 -12.24 15.69
N GLY A 80 4.17 -12.06 15.43
CA GLY A 80 5.22 -12.86 16.06
C GLY A 80 5.31 -12.68 17.58
N LYS A 81 5.05 -11.47 18.10
CA LYS A 81 4.98 -11.21 19.54
C LYS A 81 3.76 -11.87 20.17
N GLU A 82 2.59 -11.73 19.55
CA GLU A 82 1.35 -12.34 20.01
C GLU A 82 1.44 -13.87 20.00
N GLU A 83 1.95 -14.45 18.92
CA GLU A 83 2.12 -15.90 18.80
C GLU A 83 3.09 -16.43 19.86
N LYS A 84 4.21 -15.74 20.09
CA LYS A 84 5.14 -16.10 21.17
C LYS A 84 4.49 -15.98 22.55
N ALA A 85 3.71 -14.94 22.79
CA ALA A 85 2.98 -14.77 24.06
C ALA A 85 1.98 -15.91 24.28
N ARG A 86 1.22 -16.30 23.25
CA ARG A 86 0.31 -17.45 23.28
C ARG A 86 1.05 -18.74 23.60
N GLN A 87 2.16 -19.03 22.92
CA GLN A 87 2.96 -20.23 23.17
C GLN A 87 3.52 -20.29 24.59
N ILE A 88 3.92 -19.15 25.16
CA ILE A 88 4.36 -19.07 26.55
C ILE A 88 3.18 -19.34 27.49
N ALA A 89 2.02 -18.71 27.23
CA ALA A 89 0.82 -18.91 28.03
C ALA A 89 0.37 -20.37 28.06
N LEU A 90 0.38 -21.06 26.91
CA LEU A 90 0.09 -22.50 26.81
C LEU A 90 1.05 -23.34 27.68
N LYS A 91 2.36 -23.08 27.59
CA LYS A 91 3.35 -23.78 28.43
C LYS A 91 3.13 -23.55 29.92
N MET A 92 2.73 -22.33 30.32
CA MET A 92 2.43 -22.00 31.71
C MET A 92 1.13 -22.67 32.17
N LEU A 93 0.09 -22.72 31.34
CA LEU A 93 -1.15 -23.47 31.61
C LEU A 93 -0.84 -24.95 31.84
N SER A 94 -0.05 -25.57 30.95
CA SER A 94 0.37 -26.98 31.10
C SER A 94 1.20 -27.22 32.36
N ALA A 95 1.94 -26.21 32.82
CA ALA A 95 2.72 -26.26 34.07
C ALA A 95 1.88 -25.95 35.32
N GLY A 96 0.57 -25.68 35.18
CA GLY A 96 -0.36 -25.46 36.29
C GLY A 96 -0.35 -24.04 36.88
N PHE A 97 0.21 -23.06 36.17
CA PHE A 97 0.17 -21.67 36.63
C PHE A 97 -1.26 -21.11 36.57
N PRO A 98 -1.67 -20.27 37.54
CA PRO A 98 -3.01 -19.69 37.53
C PRO A 98 -3.14 -18.59 36.47
N ILE A 99 -4.30 -18.49 35.81
CA ILE A 99 -4.58 -17.54 34.72
C ILE A 99 -4.21 -16.08 35.06
N PRO A 100 -4.51 -15.54 36.26
CA PRO A 100 -4.10 -14.18 36.62
C PRO A 100 -2.58 -13.97 36.60
N GLU A 101 -1.79 -15.01 36.91
CA GLU A 101 -0.33 -14.95 36.87
C GLU A 101 0.21 -15.05 35.45
N ILE A 102 -0.40 -15.89 34.61
CA ILE A 102 -0.09 -15.98 33.17
C ILE A 102 -0.36 -14.65 32.48
N ALA A 103 -1.51 -14.02 32.75
CA ALA A 103 -1.87 -12.71 32.20
C ALA A 103 -0.83 -11.64 32.55
N ARG A 104 -0.33 -11.64 33.80
CA ARG A 104 0.69 -10.70 34.26
C ARG A 104 2.03 -10.85 33.55
N PHE A 105 2.40 -12.05 33.12
CA PHE A 105 3.71 -12.33 32.52
C PHE A 105 3.72 -12.38 31.00
N THR A 106 2.56 -12.54 30.36
CA THR A 106 2.43 -12.68 28.89
C THR A 106 1.78 -11.46 28.24
N ASP A 107 1.32 -10.49 29.04
CA ASP A 107 0.53 -9.33 28.59
C ASP A 107 -0.76 -9.71 27.82
N LEU A 108 -1.19 -10.98 27.94
CA LEU A 108 -2.45 -11.45 27.38
C LEU A 108 -3.61 -11.19 28.35
N SER A 109 -4.80 -10.96 27.79
CA SER A 109 -5.99 -10.85 28.62
C SER A 109 -6.37 -12.21 29.23
N PRO A 110 -6.96 -12.24 30.45
CA PRO A 110 -7.48 -13.48 31.02
C PRO A 110 -8.45 -14.21 30.07
N ALA A 111 -9.33 -13.47 29.37
CA ALA A 111 -10.25 -14.05 28.39
C ALA A 111 -9.52 -14.73 27.21
N THR A 112 -8.42 -14.15 26.73
CA THR A 112 -7.58 -14.77 25.70
C THR A 112 -6.94 -16.07 26.20
N ILE A 113 -6.50 -16.10 27.46
CA ILE A 113 -5.89 -17.29 28.07
C ILE A 113 -6.94 -18.38 28.31
N GLU A 114 -8.14 -18.03 28.75
CA GLU A 114 -9.28 -18.95 28.88
C GLU A 114 -9.67 -19.56 27.53
N GLU A 115 -9.70 -18.76 26.47
CA GLU A 115 -9.95 -19.25 25.10
C GLU A 115 -8.87 -20.25 24.65
N LEU A 116 -7.59 -19.96 24.91
CA LEU A 116 -6.49 -20.88 24.64
C LEU A 116 -6.65 -22.20 25.40
N GLN A 117 -7.01 -22.15 26.68
CA GLN A 117 -7.24 -23.36 27.49
C GLN A 117 -8.36 -24.23 26.91
N SER A 118 -9.47 -23.61 26.49
CA SER A 118 -10.63 -24.32 25.91
C SER A 118 -10.39 -24.96 24.54
N ARG A 119 -9.30 -24.59 23.86
CA ARG A 119 -8.95 -25.10 22.52
C ARG A 119 -7.97 -26.28 22.56
N ASP A 120 -7.25 -26.44 23.68
CA ASP A 120 -6.29 -27.51 23.91
C ASP A 120 -6.90 -28.70 24.71
N ASP A 121 -8.14 -28.56 25.21
CA ASP A 121 -8.97 -29.63 25.81
C ASP A 121 -9.74 -30.44 24.74
#